data_AF-A0A0D3BCF4-F1
#
_entry.id   AF-A0A0D3BCF4-F1
#
_cell.length_a   1.000
_cell.length_b   1.000
_cell.length_c   1.000
_cell.angle_alpha   90.00
_cell.angle_beta   90.00
_cell.angle_gamma   90.00
#
_symmetry.space_group_name_H-M   'P 1'
#
loop_
_entity.id
_entity.type
_entity.pdbx_description
1 polymer ?
#
loop_
_entity_poly.entity_id
_entity_poly.type
_entity_poly.pdbx_seq_one_letter_code
_entity_poly.pdbx_strand_id
1 'polypeptide(L)'
;MNMSHVVTHLSFGRMIDPRLLTDMKRSLPYLGQSHDRLDEKAFINQHEFGANVTIEHYLQIVKTEVITRRYGQEHSLIEEHEYTAHSSITQTYYLPVAKFHFELSPMQILITENPKSLSHFITNLCAIIGGVFTVAGIIDSIFHNTIRLIKKVELGENI
;
A
#
# COMPACT_ATOMS: atom_id res chain seq x y z
N MET A 1 18.75 31.93 26.45
CA MET A 1 19.09 31.94 25.01
C MET A 1 17.87 31.45 24.24
N ASN A 2 17.58 31.97 23.05
CA ASN A 2 16.37 31.59 22.31
C ASN A 2 16.63 30.32 21.48
N MET A 3 15.87 29.24 21.74
CA MET A 3 15.92 27.98 20.99
C MET A 3 14.76 27.82 19.98
N SER A 4 14.07 28.92 19.65
CA SER A 4 12.99 28.89 18.67
C SER A 4 13.56 28.57 17.29
N HIS A 5 12.93 27.63 16.58
CA HIS A 5 13.39 27.20 15.25
C HIS A 5 12.24 26.72 14.38
N VAL A 6 12.49 26.67 13.08
CA VAL A 6 11.57 26.15 12.07
C VAL A 6 12.26 24.98 11.39
N VAL A 7 11.57 23.86 11.27
CA VAL A 7 12.03 22.72 10.47
C VAL A 7 11.44 22.88 9.07
N THR A 8 12.29 23.09 8.07
CA THR A 8 11.87 23.34 6.68
C THR A 8 11.86 22.11 5.80
N HIS A 9 12.57 21.06 6.20
CA HIS A 9 12.60 19.75 5.57
C HIS A 9 13.46 18.81 6.43
N LEU A 10 12.96 17.63 6.75
CA LEU A 10 13.64 16.57 7.46
C LEU A 10 13.27 15.23 6.82
N SER A 11 14.26 14.55 6.26
CA SER A 11 14.07 13.24 5.65
C SER A 11 15.18 12.26 6.07
N PHE A 12 14.89 10.96 5.94
CA PHE A 12 15.82 9.90 6.26
C PHE A 12 16.05 9.00 5.05
N GLY A 13 17.27 8.47 4.93
CA GLY A 13 17.64 7.57 3.85
C GLY A 13 17.92 8.29 2.53
N ARG A 14 17.91 7.51 1.44
CA ARG A 14 18.15 8.03 0.09
C ARG A 14 16.86 8.63 -0.45
N MET A 15 16.97 9.82 -1.06
CA MET A 15 15.86 10.38 -1.81
C MET A 15 15.61 9.50 -3.03
N ILE A 16 14.38 9.00 -3.15
CA ILE A 16 13.97 8.19 -4.29
C ILE A 16 13.84 9.13 -5.49
N ASP A 17 14.30 8.67 -6.67
CA ASP A 17 14.15 9.43 -7.91
C ASP A 17 12.65 9.75 -8.14
N PRO A 18 12.26 11.02 -8.37
CA PRO A 18 10.87 11.42 -8.56
C PRO A 18 10.14 10.62 -9.65
N ARG A 19 10.86 10.12 -10.66
CA ARG A 19 10.28 9.25 -11.70
C ARG A 19 9.84 7.90 -11.12
N LEU A 20 10.71 7.27 -10.32
CA LEU A 20 10.42 6.00 -9.67
C LEU A 20 9.30 6.14 -8.63
N LEU A 21 9.29 7.25 -7.88
CA LEU A 21 8.22 7.58 -6.93
C LEU A 21 6.86 7.68 -7.61
N THR A 22 6.79 8.30 -8.79
CA THR A 22 5.53 8.48 -9.52
C THR A 22 4.95 7.12 -9.96
N ASP A 23 5.81 6.24 -10.47
CA ASP A 23 5.42 4.88 -10.84
C ASP A 23 5.01 4.06 -9.61
N MET A 24 5.72 4.20 -8.49
CA MET A 24 5.41 3.51 -7.24
C MET A 24 4.07 3.98 -6.65
N LYS A 25 3.82 5.29 -6.59
CA LYS A 25 2.57 5.86 -6.08
C LYS A 25 1.33 5.34 -6.82
N ARG A 26 1.49 4.98 -8.09
CA ARG A 26 0.43 4.33 -8.89
C ARG A 26 0.14 2.90 -8.43
N SER A 27 1.18 2.15 -8.07
CA SER A 27 1.05 0.76 -7.59
C SER A 27 0.71 0.65 -6.10
N LEU A 28 1.21 1.58 -5.30
CA LEU A 28 1.20 1.55 -3.84
C LEU A 28 0.85 2.96 -3.35
N PRO A 29 -0.45 3.31 -3.34
CA PRO A 29 -0.89 4.68 -3.05
C PRO A 29 -0.61 5.14 -1.63
N TYR A 30 -0.23 4.23 -0.72
CA TYR A 30 0.06 4.51 0.69
C TYR A 30 1.54 4.82 0.97
N LEU A 31 2.46 4.45 0.07
CA LEU A 31 3.88 4.81 0.18
C LEU A 31 4.09 6.28 -0.18
N GLY A 32 4.92 6.98 0.60
CA GLY A 32 5.17 8.41 0.44
C GLY A 32 3.98 9.33 0.79
N GLN A 33 2.89 8.82 1.37
CA GLN A 33 1.78 9.68 1.86
C GLN A 33 2.09 10.37 3.18
N SER A 34 3.09 9.90 3.93
CA SER A 34 3.53 10.60 5.11
C SER A 34 4.29 11.85 4.71
N HIS A 35 3.55 12.95 4.61
CA HIS A 35 4.15 14.26 4.66
C HIS A 35 5.07 14.35 5.88
N ASP A 36 6.26 14.86 5.64
CA ASP A 36 7.29 15.18 6.63
C ASP A 36 6.61 15.80 7.87
N ARG A 37 6.62 15.05 8.99
CA ARG A 37 5.76 15.33 10.15
C ARG A 37 6.19 16.57 10.91
N LEU A 38 7.43 17.01 10.69
CA LEU A 38 7.96 18.26 11.22
C LEU A 38 8.04 19.36 10.16
N ASP A 39 7.66 19.09 8.92
CA ASP A 39 7.77 20.07 7.85
C ASP A 39 6.93 21.31 8.12
N GLU A 40 7.53 22.46 7.81
CA GLU A 40 6.97 23.80 7.99
C GLU A 40 6.47 24.11 9.42
N LYS A 41 6.85 23.31 10.43
CA LYS A 41 6.46 23.56 11.82
C LYS A 41 7.42 24.53 12.49
N ALA A 42 6.86 25.61 13.02
CA ALA A 42 7.57 26.57 13.85
C ALA A 42 7.44 26.21 15.33
N PHE A 43 8.57 26.02 16.00
CA PHE A 43 8.65 25.82 17.44
C PHE A 43 9.14 27.11 18.07
N ILE A 44 8.22 27.89 18.62
CA ILE A 44 8.50 29.23 19.17
C ILE A 44 8.40 29.18 20.69
N ASN A 45 9.40 29.74 21.36
CA ASN A 45 9.37 29.93 22.82
C ASN A 45 8.36 31.04 23.16
N GLN A 46 7.13 30.65 23.53
CA GLN A 46 6.19 31.56 24.18
C GLN A 46 6.78 31.94 25.55
N HIS A 47 6.90 33.24 25.83
CA HIS A 47 7.60 33.80 27.01
C HIS A 47 7.04 33.36 28.39
N GLU A 48 6.07 32.46 28.44
CA GLU A 48 5.46 31.93 29.67
C GLU A 48 6.37 30.92 30.40
N PHE A 49 7.33 30.28 29.71
CA PHE A 49 8.19 29.22 30.28
C PHE A 49 9.61 29.66 30.67
N GLY A 50 9.91 30.96 30.77
CA GLY A 50 11.23 31.46 31.17
C GLY A 50 12.30 31.43 30.06
N ALA A 51 13.48 31.98 30.32
CA ALA A 51 14.51 32.25 29.30
C ALA A 51 15.34 31.04 28.85
N ASN A 52 15.20 29.89 29.54
CA ASN A 52 16.01 28.67 29.35
C ASN A 52 15.11 27.47 29.10
N VAL A 53 14.59 27.39 27.88
CA VAL A 53 13.73 26.29 27.43
C VAL A 53 14.47 25.42 26.42
N THR A 54 14.45 24.12 26.65
CA THR A 54 14.96 23.09 25.75
C THR A 54 13.79 22.54 24.96
N ILE A 55 13.94 22.48 23.63
CA ILE A 55 12.94 21.91 22.73
C ILE A 55 13.48 20.56 22.26
N GLU A 56 12.76 19.48 22.54
CA GLU A 56 13.19 18.12 22.23
C GLU A 56 12.22 17.48 21.22
N HIS A 57 12.76 16.96 20.13
CA HIS A 57 12.02 16.23 19.11
C HIS A 57 12.38 14.76 19.18
N TYR A 58 11.38 13.92 19.38
CA TYR A 58 11.49 12.47 19.37
C TYR A 58 10.99 11.97 18.03
N LEU A 59 11.89 11.34 17.29
CA LEU A 59 11.69 10.90 15.91
C LEU A 59 11.83 9.39 15.86
N GLN A 60 10.73 8.71 15.54
CA GLN A 60 10.73 7.27 15.37
C GLN A 60 10.66 6.94 13.89
N ILE A 61 11.71 6.30 13.37
CA ILE A 61 11.90 6.04 11.94
C ILE A 61 11.50 4.60 11.64
N VAL A 62 10.63 4.39 10.66
CA VAL A 62 10.16 3.07 10.21
C VAL A 62 10.72 2.81 8.81
N LYS A 63 11.38 1.66 8.65
CA LYS A 63 11.86 1.19 7.34
C LYS A 63 10.74 0.48 6.60
N THR A 64 10.54 0.85 5.34
CA THR A 64 9.65 0.17 4.41
C THR A 64 10.45 -0.32 3.21
N GLU A 65 10.37 -1.61 2.92
CA GLU A 65 11.02 -2.24 1.78
C GLU A 65 9.97 -2.70 0.77
N VAL A 66 10.17 -2.35 -0.50
CA VAL A 66 9.34 -2.80 -1.60
C VAL A 66 10.16 -3.74 -2.48
N ILE A 67 9.68 -4.98 -2.61
CA ILE A 67 10.25 -5.99 -3.49
C ILE A 67 9.30 -6.17 -4.68
N THR A 68 9.70 -5.61 -5.82
CA THR A 68 8.99 -5.78 -7.09
C THR A 68 9.59 -6.95 -7.85
N ARG A 69 8.76 -7.92 -8.23
CA ARG A 69 9.20 -9.10 -8.99
C ARG A 69 8.82 -8.94 -10.46
N ARG A 70 9.69 -8.32 -11.25
CA ARG A 70 9.53 -8.35 -12.72
C ARG A 70 9.90 -9.74 -13.24
N TYR A 71 9.00 -10.32 -14.04
CA TYR A 71 9.20 -11.61 -14.69
C TYR A 71 10.52 -11.60 -15.48
N GLY A 72 11.53 -12.33 -14.97
CA GLY A 72 12.83 -12.51 -15.63
C GLY A 72 13.90 -11.45 -15.35
N GLN A 73 13.70 -10.48 -14.45
CA GLN A 73 14.75 -9.52 -14.05
C GLN A 73 14.94 -9.43 -12.54
N GLU A 74 16.13 -8.95 -12.16
CA GLU A 74 16.63 -8.69 -10.81
C GLU A 74 15.58 -8.10 -9.87
N HIS A 75 15.64 -8.49 -8.59
CA HIS A 75 14.81 -7.89 -7.55
C HIS A 75 15.21 -6.42 -7.39
N SER A 76 14.36 -5.49 -7.83
CA SER A 76 14.53 -4.09 -7.47
C SER A 76 14.07 -3.93 -6.01
N LEU A 77 15.02 -3.94 -5.08
CA LEU A 77 14.78 -3.60 -3.68
C LEU A 77 14.81 -2.08 -3.56
N ILE A 78 13.67 -1.50 -3.19
CA ILE A 78 13.55 -0.07 -2.92
C ILE A 78 13.29 0.10 -1.43
N GLU A 79 14.07 0.96 -0.79
CA GLU A 79 13.96 1.28 0.63
C GLU A 79 13.39 2.70 0.78
N GLU A 80 12.28 2.81 1.50
CA GLU A 80 11.69 4.06 1.93
C GLU A 80 11.75 4.16 3.46
N HIS A 81 12.00 5.35 3.99
CA HIS A 81 12.03 5.59 5.43
C HIS A 81 10.97 6.62 5.77
N GLU A 82 9.92 6.18 6.48
CA GLU A 82 8.92 7.06 7.06
C GLU A 82 9.30 7.36 8.51
N TYR A 83 8.85 8.48 9.06
CA TYR A 83 9.08 8.77 10.47
C TYR A 83 7.87 9.43 11.13
N THR A 84 7.69 9.16 12.41
CA THR A 84 6.75 9.87 13.28
C THR A 84 7.51 10.86 14.16
N ALA A 85 6.87 11.96 14.52
CA ALA A 85 7.49 13.01 15.31
C ALA A 85 6.63 13.40 16.50
N HIS A 86 7.26 13.48 17.66
CA HIS A 86 6.68 14.01 18.88
C HIS A 86 7.62 15.08 19.47
N SER A 87 7.11 16.28 19.68
CA SER A 87 7.89 17.41 20.20
C SER A 87 7.49 17.72 21.64
N SER A 88 8.48 17.88 22.51
CA SER A 88 8.31 18.20 23.92
C SER A 88 9.11 19.44 24.29
N ILE A 89 8.57 20.25 25.19
CA ILE A 89 9.18 21.48 25.68
C ILE A 89 9.52 21.27 27.16
N THR A 90 10.78 21.37 27.53
CA THR A 90 11.24 21.14 28.91
C THR A 90 12.05 22.33 29.41
N GLN A 91 11.68 22.84 30.58
CA GLN A 91 12.44 23.87 31.29
C GLN A 91 13.70 23.23 31.87
N THR A 92 14.86 23.77 31.51
CA THR A 92 16.15 23.24 31.96
C THR A 92 16.89 24.35 32.70
N TYR A 93 17.43 24.02 33.89
CA TYR A 93 18.28 24.94 34.64
C TYR A 93 19.65 25.17 33.95
N TYR A 94 20.10 24.18 33.18
CA TYR A 94 21.30 24.20 32.34
C TYR A 94 21.06 24.88 30.98
N LEU A 95 22.12 24.93 30.15
CA LEU A 95 22.11 25.55 28.83
C LEU A 95 20.91 25.06 27.97
N PRO A 96 20.06 25.95 27.45
CA PRO A 96 18.95 25.57 26.59
C PRO A 96 19.46 25.06 25.23
N VAL A 97 18.87 23.98 24.72
CA VAL A 97 19.29 23.32 23.47
C VAL A 97 18.06 22.87 22.68
N ALA A 98 18.16 22.87 21.36
CA ALA A 98 17.23 22.13 20.50
C ALA A 98 17.80 20.72 20.26
N LYS A 99 17.12 19.68 20.74
CA LYS A 99 17.57 18.28 20.60
C LYS A 99 16.67 17.52 19.64
N PHE A 100 17.29 16.67 18.83
CA PHE A 100 16.61 15.73 17.97
C PHE A 100 17.07 14.31 18.35
N HIS A 101 16.16 13.54 18.93
CA HIS A 101 16.36 12.15 19.28
C HIS A 101 15.83 11.29 18.14
N PHE A 102 16.71 10.46 17.57
CA PHE A 102 16.36 9.57 16.47
C PHE A 102 16.40 8.12 16.97
N GLU A 103 15.28 7.42 16.84
CA GLU A 103 15.16 6.02 17.19
C GLU A 103 14.66 5.23 15.98
N LEU A 104 15.41 4.19 15.61
CA LEU A 104 14.99 3.27 14.56
C LEU A 104 13.94 2.32 15.14
N SER A 105 12.78 2.26 14.51
CA SER A 105 11.72 1.32 14.87
C SER A 105 12.23 -0.11 14.68
N PRO A 106 11.99 -1.01 15.65
CA PRO A 106 12.29 -2.43 15.49
C PRO A 106 11.34 -3.11 14.49
N MET A 107 10.25 -2.45 14.10
CA MET A 107 9.33 -2.93 13.07
C MET A 107 9.73 -2.41 11.69
N GLN A 108 9.65 -3.30 10.70
CA GLN A 108 9.85 -3.03 9.29
C GLN A 108 8.62 -3.44 8.49
N ILE A 109 8.24 -2.64 7.50
CA ILE A 109 7.16 -2.96 6.57
C ILE A 109 7.78 -3.58 5.31
N LEU A 110 7.35 -4.79 4.96
CA LEU A 110 7.79 -5.48 3.75
C LEU A 110 6.62 -5.61 2.78
N ILE A 111 6.76 -5.01 1.60
CA ILE A 111 5.75 -5.05 0.54
C ILE A 111 6.28 -5.92 -0.59
N THR A 112 5.61 -7.05 -0.81
CA THR A 112 5.96 -8.01 -1.86
C THR A 112 4.82 -8.14 -2.86
N GLU A 113 5.15 -8.09 -4.15
CA GLU A 113 4.19 -8.40 -5.20
C GLU A 113 4.00 -9.92 -5.33
N ASN A 114 2.76 -10.38 -5.17
CA ASN A 114 2.39 -11.77 -5.40
C ASN A 114 1.78 -11.94 -6.80
N PRO A 115 2.51 -12.49 -7.79
CA PRO A 115 1.95 -12.74 -9.10
C PRO A 115 0.92 -13.87 -9.03
N LYS A 116 -0.28 -13.65 -9.57
CA LYS A 116 -1.24 -14.74 -9.77
C LYS A 116 -0.76 -15.67 -10.90
N SER A 117 -0.93 -16.97 -10.72
CA SER A 117 -0.50 -17.95 -11.73
C SER A 117 -1.40 -17.89 -12.97
N LEU A 118 -0.79 -17.88 -14.15
CA LEU A 118 -1.53 -18.00 -15.42
C LEU A 118 -2.29 -19.33 -15.51
N SER A 119 -1.78 -20.37 -14.85
CA SER A 119 -2.46 -21.67 -14.75
C SER A 119 -3.86 -21.53 -14.16
N HIS A 120 -4.04 -20.74 -13.09
CA HIS A 120 -5.36 -20.54 -12.48
C HIS A 120 -6.33 -19.85 -13.44
N PHE A 121 -5.83 -18.96 -14.30
CA PHE A 121 -6.65 -18.32 -15.33
C PHE A 121 -7.11 -19.34 -16.39
N ILE A 122 -6.18 -20.16 -16.91
CA ILE A 122 -6.49 -21.17 -17.93
C ILE A 122 -7.47 -22.20 -17.39
N THR A 123 -7.28 -22.68 -16.16
CA THR A 123 -8.19 -23.63 -15.52
C THR A 123 -9.60 -23.04 -15.38
N ASN A 124 -9.73 -21.79 -14.92
CA ASN A 124 -11.03 -21.12 -14.83
C ASN A 124 -11.69 -20.96 -16.21
N LEU A 125 -10.92 -20.59 -17.24
CA LEU A 125 -11.44 -20.43 -18.59
C LEU A 125 -11.97 -21.76 -19.14
N CYS A 126 -11.23 -22.85 -18.96
CA CYS A 126 -11.65 -24.19 -19.36
C CYS A 126 -12.95 -24.61 -18.64
N ALA A 127 -13.04 -24.36 -17.33
CA ALA A 127 -14.24 -24.66 -16.55
C ALA A 127 -15.49 -23.93 -17.06
N ILE A 128 -15.36 -22.65 -17.44
CA ILE A 128 -16.45 -21.86 -18.01
C ILE A 128 -16.88 -22.42 -19.37
N ILE A 129 -15.92 -22.67 -20.28
CA ILE A 129 -16.22 -23.18 -21.64
C ILE A 129 -16.87 -24.57 -21.56
N GLY A 130 -16.30 -25.47 -20.74
CA GLY A 130 -16.83 -26.81 -20.53
C GLY A 130 -18.22 -26.79 -19.89
N GLY A 131 -18.45 -25.88 -18.93
CA GLY A 131 -19.76 -25.69 -18.30
C GLY A 131 -20.82 -25.23 -19.30
N VAL A 132 -20.53 -24.22 -20.12
CA VAL A 132 -21.47 -23.72 -21.14
C VAL A 132 -21.81 -24.80 -22.16
N PHE A 133 -20.82 -25.56 -22.64
CA PHE A 133 -21.05 -26.64 -23.61
C PHE A 133 -21.92 -27.76 -23.01
N THR A 134 -21.70 -28.11 -21.74
CA THR A 134 -22.49 -29.13 -21.04
C THR A 134 -23.94 -28.68 -20.87
N VAL A 135 -24.16 -27.44 -20.43
CA VAL A 135 -25.52 -26.89 -20.25
C VAL A 135 -26.26 -26.78 -21.58
N ALA A 136 -25.60 -26.31 -22.63
CA ALA A 136 -26.19 -26.21 -23.97
C ALA A 136 -26.60 -27.60 -24.51
N GLY A 137 -25.77 -28.62 -24.33
CA GLY A 137 -26.08 -30.00 -24.74
C GLY A 137 -27.26 -30.61 -23.99
N ILE A 138 -27.40 -30.33 -22.69
CA ILE A 138 -28.57 -30.78 -21.90
C ILE A 138 -29.85 -30.12 -22.41
N ILE A 139 -29.83 -28.81 -22.66
CA ILE A 139 -31.00 -28.08 -23.17
C ILE A 139 -31.42 -28.61 -24.53
N ASP A 140 -30.47 -28.78 -25.45
CA ASP A 140 -30.74 -29.30 -26.79
C ASP A 140 -31.36 -30.72 -26.75
N SER A 141 -30.81 -31.60 -25.91
CA SER A 141 -31.33 -32.95 -25.73
C SER A 141 -32.75 -32.97 -25.15
N ILE A 142 -33.08 -32.09 -24.21
CA ILE A 142 -34.43 -31.98 -23.64
C ILE A 142 -35.40 -31.46 -24.71
N PHE A 143 -35.01 -30.44 -25.46
CA PHE A 143 -35.85 -29.82 -26.48
C PHE A 143 -36.18 -30.82 -27.60
N HIS A 144 -35.18 -31.55 -28.09
CA HIS A 144 -35.36 -32.54 -29.15
C HIS A 144 -36.23 -33.72 -28.71
N ASN A 145 -36.06 -34.21 -27.48
CA ASN A 145 -36.91 -35.27 -26.93
C ASN A 145 -38.36 -34.80 -26.73
N THR A 146 -38.56 -33.57 -26.26
CA THR A 146 -39.89 -33.00 -26.06
C THR A 146 -40.65 -32.88 -27.39
N ILE A 147 -40.00 -32.36 -28.43
CA ILE A 147 -40.60 -32.26 -29.77
C ILE A 147 -40.92 -33.66 -30.33
N ARG A 148 -40.02 -34.63 -30.16
CA ARG A 148 -40.25 -36.02 -30.61
C ARG A 148 -41.42 -36.69 -29.88
N LEU A 149 -41.60 -36.41 -28.59
CA LEU A 149 -42.73 -36.92 -27.81
C LEU A 149 -44.05 -36.30 -28.25
N ILE A 150 -44.10 -34.98 -28.42
CA ILE A 150 -45.30 -34.28 -28.90
C ILE A 150 -45.73 -34.81 -30.27
N LYS A 151 -44.78 -34.94 -31.22
CA LYS A 151 -45.07 -35.53 -32.54
C LYS A 151 -45.59 -36.96 -32.46
N LYS A 152 -45.07 -37.78 -31.52
CA LYS A 152 -45.58 -39.15 -31.30
C LYS A 152 -46.99 -39.18 -30.74
N VAL A 153 -47.35 -38.25 -29.85
CA VAL A 153 -48.71 -38.15 -29.29
C VAL A 153 -49.70 -37.73 -30.37
N GLU A 154 -49.35 -36.74 -31.20
CA GLU A 154 -50.20 -36.21 -32.28
C GLU A 154 -50.47 -37.25 -33.39
N LEU A 155 -49.51 -38.15 -33.64
CA LEU A 155 -49.67 -39.28 -34.57
C LEU A 155 -50.49 -40.44 -33.99
N GLY A 156 -50.51 -40.60 -32.66
CA GLY A 156 -51.31 -41.61 -31.97
C GLY A 156 -52.79 -41.23 -31.82
N GLU A 157 -53.13 -39.95 -31.96
CA GLU A 157 -54.51 -39.43 -31.89
C GLU A 157 -55.25 -39.53 -33.24
N ASN A 158 -54.57 -39.85 -34.34
CA ASN A 158 -55.14 -39.95 -35.69
C ASN A 158 -55.32 -41.41 -36.19
N ILE A 159 -55.44 -42.38 -35.29
CA ILE A 159 -55.85 -43.78 -35.56
C ILE A 159 -57.10 -44.06 -34.73
#